data_AF-A0A2V9H8Q8-F1
#
_entry.id   AF-A0A2V9H8Q8-F1
#
_cell.length_a   1.000
_cell.length_b   1.000
_cell.length_c   1.000
_cell.angle_alpha   90.00
_cell.angle_beta   90.00
_cell.angle_gamma   90.00
#
_symmetry.space_group_name_H-M   'P 1'
#
loop_
_entity.id
_entity.type
_entity.pdbx_description
1 polymer ?
#
loop_
_entity_poly.entity_id
_entity_poly.type
_entity_poly.pdbx_seq_one_letter_code
_entity_poly.pdbx_strand_id
1 'polypeptide(L)'
;MLTSGFPLVGNRIARSAGLFYGAKKNAHRLGNNFERCLIVTTLPTESQKSAQIRFTLNGEETDVSFAPYKTLLEVLREDLGHTGTKHGCELGECGACAVLLNGKPVLSCLVLALECGGTKVLTVEGLGEDGNLHPLQDAFADLGAAQC
;
A
#
# COMPACT_ATOMS: atom_id res chain seq x y z
N MET A 1 -9.53 -52.25 14.37
CA MET A 1 -9.63 -51.30 15.50
C MET A 1 -9.98 -49.94 14.89
N LEU A 2 -11.22 -49.74 14.43
CA LEU A 2 -12.36 -49.19 15.17
C LEU A 2 -12.11 -47.82 15.82
N THR A 3 -12.72 -46.81 15.17
CA THR A 3 -13.48 -45.64 15.69
C THR A 3 -12.72 -44.61 16.54
N SER A 4 -12.83 -43.30 16.31
CA SER A 4 -14.02 -42.46 16.05
C SER A 4 -13.58 -41.11 15.40
N GLY A 5 -14.24 -40.48 14.41
CA GLY A 5 -15.66 -40.07 14.33
C GLY A 5 -15.96 -39.04 15.44
N PHE A 6 -16.55 -37.85 15.28
CA PHE A 6 -17.27 -37.11 14.24
C PHE A 6 -17.37 -35.64 14.80
N PRO A 7 -18.21 -34.69 14.28
CA PRO A 7 -17.91 -33.29 14.02
C PRO A 7 -18.63 -32.38 15.05
N LEU A 8 -18.60 -31.04 14.91
CA LEU A 8 -19.78 -30.21 15.17
C LEU A 8 -19.68 -28.85 14.47
N VAL A 9 -20.73 -28.56 13.70
CA VAL A 9 -21.17 -27.28 13.18
C VAL A 9 -21.44 -26.29 14.31
N GLY A 10 -21.09 -25.01 14.10
CA GLY A 10 -21.38 -23.94 15.05
C GLY A 10 -21.42 -22.56 14.39
N ASN A 11 -22.32 -22.36 13.43
CA ASN A 11 -22.77 -21.03 13.03
C ASN A 11 -23.53 -20.41 14.21
N ARG A 12 -23.11 -19.24 14.73
CA ARG A 12 -23.99 -18.30 15.43
C ARG A 12 -23.31 -16.96 15.78
N ILE A 13 -23.96 -15.91 15.27
CA ILE A 13 -24.25 -14.62 15.93
C ILE A 13 -23.23 -13.48 15.78
N ALA A 14 -23.59 -12.60 14.84
CA ALA A 14 -23.42 -11.17 14.84
C ALA A 14 -23.13 -10.51 16.20
N ARG A 15 -22.08 -9.69 16.25
CA ARG A 15 -22.04 -8.51 17.12
C ARG A 15 -22.15 -7.26 16.26
N SER A 16 -23.39 -6.94 15.91
CA SER A 16 -23.80 -5.59 15.56
C SER A 16 -23.97 -4.76 16.83
N ALA A 17 -23.72 -3.44 16.68
CA ALA A 17 -24.03 -2.36 17.62
C ALA A 17 -23.16 -2.35 18.90
N GLY A 18 -22.50 -1.27 19.26
CA GLY A 18 -22.55 0.11 18.80
C GLY A 18 -22.06 0.94 19.96
N LEU A 19 -21.23 1.95 19.70
CA LEU A 19 -21.12 3.06 20.64
C LEU A 19 -21.15 4.34 19.84
N PHE A 20 -22.37 4.83 19.72
CA PHE A 20 -22.74 6.17 19.34
C PHE A 20 -21.82 7.18 20.04
N TYR A 21 -20.94 7.85 19.29
CA TYR A 21 -20.33 9.08 19.77
C TYR A 21 -21.33 10.22 19.60
N GLY A 22 -22.36 10.20 20.45
CA GLY A 22 -23.29 11.30 20.64
C GLY A 22 -22.67 12.35 21.55
N ALA A 23 -22.09 13.40 20.98
CA ALA A 23 -21.78 14.63 21.70
C ALA A 23 -22.78 15.72 21.31
N LYS A 24 -24.04 15.58 21.77
CA LYS A 24 -24.92 16.75 21.93
C LYS A 24 -24.49 17.47 23.21
N LYS A 25 -23.87 18.65 23.07
CA LYS A 25 -23.73 19.58 24.19
C LYS A 25 -24.30 20.95 23.80
N ASN A 26 -25.49 21.19 24.34
CA ASN A 26 -26.02 22.45 24.87
C ASN A 26 -25.95 23.69 23.96
N ALA A 27 -27.07 23.91 23.26
CA ALA A 27 -27.50 25.24 22.88
C ALA A 27 -27.82 26.05 24.15
N HIS A 28 -26.90 26.92 24.56
CA HIS A 28 -27.19 27.97 25.53
C HIS A 28 -27.56 29.24 24.78
N ARG A 29 -28.76 29.74 25.06
CA ARG A 29 -29.37 30.92 24.45
C ARG A 29 -28.72 32.19 25.02
N LEU A 30 -27.97 32.90 24.18
CA LEU A 30 -27.59 34.31 24.30
C LEU A 30 -27.66 34.82 22.85
N GLY A 31 -28.51 35.76 22.43
CA GLY A 31 -28.83 37.05 23.03
C GLY A 31 -28.19 38.14 22.17
N ASN A 32 -28.92 38.59 21.13
CA ASN A 32 -28.79 39.81 20.32
C ASN A 32 -27.42 40.33 19.81
N ASN A 33 -27.42 40.63 18.50
CA ASN A 33 -26.68 41.67 17.79
C ASN A 33 -25.16 41.51 17.63
N PHE A 34 -24.73 40.88 16.53
CA PHE A 34 -23.64 41.30 15.62
C PHE A 34 -23.39 40.21 14.55
N GLU A 35 -24.19 40.16 13.48
CA GLU A 35 -23.94 39.25 12.34
C GLU A 35 -22.88 39.87 11.42
N ARG A 36 -21.64 39.73 11.86
CA ARG A 36 -20.41 39.94 11.10
C ARG A 36 -20.25 38.75 10.16
N CYS A 37 -20.07 39.02 8.87
CA CYS A 37 -19.71 38.09 7.79
C CYS A 37 -18.95 36.85 8.31
N LEU A 38 -19.68 35.76 8.55
CA LEU A 38 -19.12 34.43 8.81
C LEU A 38 -19.48 33.56 7.61
N ILE A 39 -18.85 33.84 6.47
CA ILE A 39 -18.62 32.80 5.47
C ILE A 39 -17.53 31.89 6.06
N VAL A 40 -17.89 31.11 7.09
CA VAL A 40 -17.23 29.82 7.30
C VAL A 40 -17.91 28.89 6.33
N THR A 41 -17.55 29.02 5.05
CA THR A 41 -17.76 27.92 4.11
C THR A 41 -16.98 26.76 4.69
N THR A 42 -17.69 25.80 5.27
CA THR A 42 -17.18 24.45 5.44
C THR A 42 -16.63 24.04 4.08
N LEU A 43 -15.31 24.09 3.93
CA LEU A 43 -14.65 23.51 2.77
C LEU A 43 -15.12 22.04 2.75
N PRO A 44 -15.63 21.54 1.61
CA PRO A 44 -16.02 20.15 1.51
C PRO A 44 -14.81 19.34 1.98
N THR A 45 -15.04 18.42 2.92
CA THR A 45 -14.04 17.41 3.27
C THR A 45 -13.81 16.67 1.95
N GLU A 46 -12.73 17.00 1.24
CA GLU A 46 -12.40 16.35 -0.02
C GLU A 46 -12.41 14.86 0.27
N SER A 47 -13.40 14.17 -0.32
CA SER A 47 -13.43 12.73 -0.40
C SER A 47 -12.03 12.31 -0.80
N GLN A 48 -11.27 11.70 0.11
CA GLN A 48 -9.90 11.24 -0.17
C GLN A 48 -9.97 10.41 -1.45
N LYS A 49 -9.54 10.98 -2.58
CA LYS A 49 -9.59 10.30 -3.87
C LYS A 49 -8.43 9.32 -3.87
N SER A 50 -8.68 8.07 -3.46
CA SER A 50 -7.78 6.97 -3.71
C SER A 50 -7.94 6.50 -5.15
N ALA A 51 -6.83 6.25 -5.83
CA ALA A 51 -6.81 5.49 -7.06
C ALA A 51 -6.71 4.00 -6.72
N GLN A 52 -7.17 3.15 -7.65
CA GLN A 52 -7.01 1.70 -7.57
C GLN A 52 -6.48 1.19 -8.90
N ILE A 53 -5.49 0.30 -8.84
CA ILE A 53 -4.98 -0.42 -10.00
C ILE A 53 -4.82 -1.91 -9.70
N ARG A 54 -4.74 -2.70 -10.76
CA ARG A 54 -4.35 -4.11 -10.75
C ARG A 54 -3.10 -4.30 -11.58
N PHE A 55 -2.13 -5.06 -11.11
CA PHE A 55 -0.92 -5.41 -11.85
C PHE A 55 -0.31 -6.72 -11.32
N THR A 56 0.62 -7.33 -12.03
CA THR A 56 1.33 -8.51 -11.54
C THR A 56 2.60 -8.07 -10.79
N LEU A 57 2.73 -8.43 -9.51
CA LEU A 57 3.91 -8.16 -8.69
C LEU A 57 4.59 -9.49 -8.32
N ASN A 58 5.86 -9.67 -8.69
CA ASN A 58 6.63 -10.88 -8.37
C ASN A 58 5.92 -12.19 -8.77
N GLY A 59 5.16 -12.16 -9.86
CA GLY A 59 4.38 -13.30 -10.37
C GLY A 59 2.96 -13.43 -9.83
N GLU A 60 2.57 -12.63 -8.84
CA GLU A 60 1.23 -12.65 -8.23
C GLU A 60 0.37 -11.45 -8.67
N GLU A 61 -0.90 -11.69 -9.01
CA GLU A 61 -1.84 -10.61 -9.30
C GLU A 61 -2.16 -9.82 -8.03
N THR A 62 -1.90 -8.51 -8.07
CA THR A 62 -2.04 -7.60 -6.94
C THR A 62 -3.00 -6.47 -7.27
N ASP A 63 -4.03 -6.30 -6.42
CA ASP A 63 -4.93 -5.14 -6.41
C ASP A 63 -4.54 -4.22 -5.25
N VAL A 64 -4.38 -2.92 -5.51
CA VAL A 64 -3.97 -1.95 -4.48
C VAL A 64 -4.68 -0.61 -4.66
N SER A 65 -5.01 0.03 -3.53
CA SER A 65 -5.55 1.39 -3.49
C SER A 65 -4.59 2.34 -2.78
N PHE A 66 -4.31 3.49 -3.40
CA PHE A 66 -3.32 4.46 -2.92
C PHE A 66 -3.67 5.88 -3.33
N ALA A 67 -2.94 6.87 -2.82
CA ALA A 67 -3.10 8.26 -3.26
C ALA A 67 -2.54 8.44 -4.69
N PRO A 68 -3.28 9.06 -5.63
CA PRO A 68 -2.99 9.03 -7.07
C PRO A 68 -1.66 9.67 -7.48
N TYR A 69 -1.04 10.45 -6.59
CA TYR A 69 0.26 11.08 -6.80
C TYR A 69 1.44 10.19 -6.41
N LYS A 70 1.20 9.04 -5.76
CA LYS A 70 2.27 8.15 -5.31
C LYS A 70 3.03 7.54 -6.48
N THR A 71 4.33 7.52 -6.34
CA THR A 71 5.27 6.81 -7.20
C THR A 71 5.14 5.29 -7.00
N LEU A 72 5.63 4.52 -7.97
CA LEU A 72 5.71 3.07 -7.84
C LEU A 72 6.56 2.66 -6.64
N LEU A 73 7.63 3.41 -6.33
CA LEU A 73 8.47 3.17 -5.15
C LEU A 73 7.67 3.24 -3.85
N GLU A 74 6.89 4.31 -3.67
CA GLU A 74 6.07 4.51 -2.46
C GLU A 74 5.02 3.41 -2.35
N VAL A 75 4.32 3.07 -3.44
CA VAL A 75 3.29 2.03 -3.41
C VAL A 75 3.87 0.66 -3.05
N LEU A 76 5.00 0.28 -3.65
CA LEU A 76 5.66 -0.99 -3.34
C LEU A 76 6.04 -1.08 -1.86
N ARG A 77 6.59 -0.01 -1.30
CA ARG A 77 7.16 -0.03 0.05
C ARG A 77 6.15 0.22 1.16
N GLU A 78 5.30 1.23 0.98
CA GLU A 78 4.43 1.75 2.03
C GLU A 78 3.05 1.11 2.00
N ASP A 79 2.50 0.91 0.81
CA ASP A 79 1.14 0.37 0.65
C ASP A 79 1.16 -1.17 0.56
N LEU A 80 2.21 -1.76 -0.03
CA LEU A 80 2.33 -3.21 -0.23
C LEU A 80 3.40 -3.90 0.66
N GLY A 81 4.29 -3.15 1.31
CA GLY A 81 5.27 -3.71 2.24
C GLY A 81 6.49 -4.40 1.60
N HIS A 82 6.69 -4.29 0.28
CA HIS A 82 7.89 -4.77 -0.42
C HIS A 82 9.03 -3.76 -0.25
N THR A 83 9.77 -3.92 0.84
CA THR A 83 10.80 -2.97 1.29
C THR A 83 12.20 -3.23 0.74
N GLY A 84 12.39 -4.21 -0.13
CA GLY A 84 13.65 -4.55 -0.79
C GLY A 84 14.12 -3.45 -1.74
N THR A 85 13.22 -2.92 -2.57
CA THR A 85 13.44 -1.69 -3.35
C THR A 85 13.63 -0.51 -2.39
N LYS A 86 14.66 0.34 -2.56
CA LYS A 86 15.04 1.34 -1.55
C LYS A 86 14.73 2.78 -1.96
N HIS A 87 14.39 3.60 -0.96
CA HIS A 87 14.59 5.05 -1.08
C HIS A 87 16.09 5.35 -1.04
N GLY A 88 16.53 6.21 -1.95
CA GLY A 88 17.92 6.67 -2.03
C GLY A 88 17.92 8.17 -2.22
N CYS A 89 18.00 8.62 -3.48
CA CYS A 89 17.91 10.04 -3.80
C CYS A 89 16.51 10.52 -4.21
N GLU A 90 15.65 9.64 -4.74
CA GLU A 90 14.33 9.99 -5.33
C GLU A 90 14.37 10.98 -6.51
N LEU A 91 15.56 11.26 -7.03
CA LEU A 91 15.81 12.16 -8.16
C LEU A 91 16.17 11.42 -9.44
N GLY A 92 16.18 10.08 -9.42
CA GLY A 92 16.53 9.26 -10.58
C GLY A 92 18.03 9.08 -10.83
N GLU A 93 18.87 9.33 -9.83
CA GLU A 93 20.33 9.33 -10.01
C GLU A 93 21.02 8.08 -9.44
N CYS A 94 20.61 7.61 -8.25
CA CYS A 94 21.37 6.58 -7.52
C CYS A 94 21.08 5.13 -7.91
N GLY A 95 19.95 4.86 -8.58
CA GLY A 95 19.55 3.49 -8.95
C GLY A 95 19.02 2.59 -7.82
N ALA A 96 19.03 3.04 -6.56
CA ALA A 96 18.61 2.22 -5.40
C ALA A 96 17.13 1.75 -5.45
N CYS A 97 16.31 2.44 -6.25
CA CYS A 97 14.90 2.15 -6.46
C CYS A 97 14.62 1.32 -7.74
N ALA A 98 15.66 0.72 -8.35
CA ALA A 98 15.50 -0.02 -9.59
C ALA A 98 14.60 -1.25 -9.42
N VAL A 99 13.66 -1.42 -10.36
CA VAL A 99 12.79 -2.59 -10.51
C VAL A 99 12.70 -2.96 -11.98
N LEU A 100 12.22 -4.16 -12.30
CA LEU A 100 11.87 -4.49 -13.69
C LEU A 100 10.39 -4.25 -13.93
N LEU A 101 10.06 -3.36 -14.87
CA LEU A 101 8.72 -3.13 -15.37
C LEU A 101 8.60 -3.76 -16.76
N ASN A 102 7.77 -4.78 -16.89
CA ASN A 102 7.64 -5.62 -18.09
C ASN A 102 9.01 -6.13 -18.59
N GLY A 103 9.88 -6.54 -17.66
CA GLY A 103 11.23 -7.04 -17.93
C GLY A 103 12.27 -5.96 -18.24
N LYS A 104 11.90 -4.67 -18.24
CA LYS A 104 12.85 -3.56 -18.48
C LYS A 104 13.20 -2.87 -17.17
N PRO A 105 14.50 -2.59 -16.90
CA PRO A 105 14.88 -1.86 -15.70
C PRO A 105 14.37 -0.42 -15.76
N VAL A 106 13.70 0.01 -14.70
CA VAL A 106 13.20 1.39 -14.52
C VAL A 106 13.48 1.87 -13.10
N LEU A 107 13.57 3.19 -12.93
CA LEU A 107 13.69 3.82 -11.62
C LEU A 107 12.30 4.06 -11.05
N SER A 108 11.86 3.24 -10.10
CA SER A 108 10.48 3.28 -9.60
C SER A 108 10.10 4.60 -8.92
N CYS A 109 11.07 5.40 -8.47
CA CYS A 109 10.83 6.75 -7.94
C CYS A 109 10.40 7.77 -9.00
N LEU A 110 10.61 7.49 -10.29
CA LEU A 110 10.21 8.36 -11.40
C LEU A 110 8.99 7.83 -12.17
N VAL A 111 8.38 6.74 -11.70
CA VAL A 111 7.22 6.13 -12.32
C VAL A 111 6.01 6.39 -11.43
N LEU A 112 4.93 6.92 -11.99
CA LEU A 112 3.67 7.07 -11.27
C LEU A 112 2.99 5.71 -11.14
N ALA A 113 2.63 5.30 -9.92
CA ALA A 113 2.03 3.98 -9.71
C ALA A 113 0.72 3.82 -10.50
N LEU A 114 -0.02 4.91 -10.71
CA LEU A 114 -1.26 4.93 -11.47
C LEU A 114 -1.10 4.40 -12.91
N GLU A 115 0.07 4.56 -13.51
CA GLU A 115 0.36 4.13 -14.90
C GLU A 115 0.74 2.65 -15.00
N CYS A 116 0.96 1.97 -13.86
CA CYS A 116 1.41 0.58 -13.82
C CYS A 116 0.27 -0.45 -13.96
N GLY A 117 -0.98 -0.01 -14.16
CA GLY A 117 -2.11 -0.91 -14.35
C GLY A 117 -1.88 -1.93 -15.50
N GLY A 118 -2.08 -3.21 -15.21
CA GLY A 118 -1.91 -4.32 -16.15
C GLY A 118 -0.46 -4.67 -16.49
N THR A 119 0.52 -4.04 -15.86
CA THR A 119 1.94 -4.32 -16.08
C THR A 119 2.46 -5.45 -15.18
N LYS A 120 3.68 -5.93 -15.46
CA LYS A 120 4.42 -6.85 -14.60
C LYS A 120 5.56 -6.13 -13.92
N VAL A 121 5.60 -6.14 -12.60
CA VAL A 121 6.66 -5.58 -11.77
C VAL A 121 7.42 -6.72 -11.10
N LEU A 122 8.74 -6.74 -11.25
CA LEU A 122 9.63 -7.63 -10.49
C LEU A 122 10.54 -6.80 -9.60
N THR A 123 10.51 -7.09 -8.31
CA THR A 123 11.40 -6.52 -7.30
C THR A 123 12.44 -7.54 -6.85
N VAL A 124 13.36 -7.15 -5.98
CA VAL A 124 14.42 -8.04 -5.48
C VAL A 124 13.85 -9.25 -4.73
N GLU A 125 12.72 -9.09 -4.06
CA GLU A 125 12.00 -10.15 -3.34
C GLU A 125 11.50 -11.26 -4.29
N GLY A 126 11.22 -10.94 -5.55
CA GLY A 126 10.76 -11.89 -6.55
C GLY A 126 11.87 -12.58 -7.34
N LEU A 127 13.16 -12.31 -7.07
CA LEU A 127 14.25 -12.95 -7.81
C LEU A 127 14.46 -14.42 -7.43
N GLY A 128 14.20 -14.78 -6.17
CA GLY A 128 14.31 -16.15 -5.68
C GLY A 128 13.04 -16.96 -5.92
N GLU A 129 13.18 -18.29 -6.01
CA GLU A 129 12.07 -19.23 -6.16
C GLU A 129 12.13 -20.31 -5.07
N ASP A 130 10.98 -20.71 -4.52
CA ASP A 130 10.83 -21.79 -3.54
C ASP A 130 11.76 -21.67 -2.31
N GLY A 131 12.04 -20.45 -1.87
CA GLY A 131 12.91 -20.15 -0.73
C GLY A 131 14.41 -20.24 -1.04
N ASN A 132 14.79 -20.46 -2.30
CA ASN A 132 16.18 -20.45 -2.75
C ASN A 132 16.56 -19.05 -3.29
N LEU A 133 17.82 -18.69 -3.11
CA LEU A 133 18.38 -17.48 -3.70
C LEU A 133 18.50 -17.64 -5.22
N HIS A 134 18.34 -16.52 -5.93
CA HIS A 134 18.71 -16.48 -7.34
C HIS A 134 20.23 -16.66 -7.47
N PRO A 135 20.75 -17.31 -8.53
CA PRO A 135 22.21 -17.48 -8.71
C PRO A 135 23.01 -16.17 -8.65
N LEU A 136 22.39 -15.05 -9.02
CA LEU A 136 22.98 -13.72 -8.87
C LEU A 136 23.09 -13.28 -7.41
N GLN A 137 22.08 -13.56 -6.59
CA GLN A 137 22.08 -13.23 -5.16
C GLN A 137 23.12 -14.08 -4.42
N ASP A 138 23.22 -15.37 -4.73
CA ASP A 138 24.27 -16.26 -4.20
C ASP A 138 25.67 -15.73 -4.53
N ALA A 139 25.93 -15.43 -5.81
CA ALA A 139 27.23 -14.89 -6.22
C ALA A 139 27.57 -13.55 -5.55
N PHE A 140 26.58 -12.68 -5.32
CA PHE A 140 26.76 -11.42 -4.59
C PHE A 140 27.18 -11.66 -3.14
N ALA A 141 26.56 -12.64 -2.48
CA ALA A 141 26.88 -13.00 -1.10
C ALA A 141 28.28 -13.64 -0.99
N ASP A 142 28.58 -14.60 -1.86
CA ASP A 142 29.84 -15.36 -1.84
C ASP A 142 31.06 -14.48 -2.12
N LEU A 143 30.91 -13.47 -3.00
CA LEU A 143 32.00 -12.60 -3.42
C LEU A 143 32.08 -11.29 -2.62
N GLY A 144 31.21 -11.08 -1.63
CA GLY A 144 31.19 -9.85 -0.82
C GLY A 144 30.88 -8.60 -1.65
N ALA A 145 30.00 -8.71 -2.65
CA ALA A 145 29.70 -7.65 -3.61
C ALA A 145 28.74 -6.56 -3.08
N ALA A 146 28.39 -6.61 -1.79
CA ALA A 146 27.51 -5.63 -1.14
C ALA A 146 28.08 -5.19 0.21
N GLN A 147 27.99 -3.89 0.47
CA GLN A 147 28.22 -3.23 1.76
C GLN A 147 27.13 -2.16 1.94
N CYS A 148 27.01 -1.63 3.16
CA CYS A 148 26.13 -0.49 3.45
C CYS A 148 26.84 0.85 3.26
#